data_AF-A0A1M6TG06-F1
#
_entry.id   AF-A0A1M6TG06-F1
#
_cell.length_a   1.000
_cell.length_b   1.000
_cell.length_c   1.000
_cell.angle_alpha   90.00
_cell.angle_beta   90.00
_cell.angle_gamma   90.00
#
_symmetry.space_group_name_H-M   'P 1'
#
loop_
_entity.id
_entity.type
_entity.pdbx_description
1 polymer ?
#
loop_
_entity_poly.entity_id
_entity_poly.type
_entity_poly.pdbx_seq_one_letter_code
_entity_poly.pdbx_strand_id
1 'polypeptide(L)'
;MGMETVTNKNTNTLRNPRRRRWMILIFVIILIFVLGLLESILGRNTDSSINIPSSEIYLVPDIPTTQRINVQGTVKASSSVSLNFQGQGGMITQENVQVGDHVKVGQVLAEVDNSSEMAAVSQAQAGVSQAEGNVLQAKAHLQLLQQGPTSQTIAEAQAQVQQAKTALQTAEAAYQQQKNIYNDRTSQEAQVIAAENAVTQAQAALQTAEQNQTADQKSAQQSIASAQNQLEIAQQNLQTDEAEDGNVTLQQVQQAENIYNNELATYNSYNTAGYPAPNPYTSVLQEDETVYQNLSQRYYQLQQAEQAVKSDQQALAQAEAQSTSVNTSVQQAQAEYQAAERSLTQAELEYQDRTAQQQALVNAQNSVEQAKQAVQTAEADAEQETQPSTPAELQEAEAAVQTAQAGVQAAQAQLQAAEVNESYTILKAPVDGIITQVIEHVGDTVGPTTPVFTLDMQQEHIDLAVSESQLNYIQTGDSIDFQVPEVPGKTFKGQIFKIYPTPITGNGNEYKVLASIDTSDKRLSPGMTGNVTIHLGSSVRSLVIPSTAIQNYDGHQGVYVIASKQEAKAEHFIAVDNVTIPSGVYFAPLVLGVMGNENTQVLAGLKSGDKVLIGEARFYTQSNADN
;
A
#
# COMPACT_ATOMS: atom_id res chain seq x y z
N MET A 1 -37.42 67.07 18.89
CA MET A 1 -38.16 68.24 18.37
C MET A 1 -37.72 68.46 16.93
N GLY A 2 -38.67 68.41 15.98
CA GLY A 2 -38.52 68.79 14.55
C GLY A 2 -37.68 67.83 13.69
N MET A 3 -38.24 66.84 12.98
CA MET A 3 -38.98 66.93 11.69
C MET A 3 -38.26 67.77 10.63
N GLU A 4 -37.70 67.10 9.61
CA GLU A 4 -38.18 67.07 8.21
C GLU A 4 -37.90 68.39 7.46
N THR A 5 -37.25 68.38 6.30
CA THR A 5 -37.92 68.09 5.01
C THR A 5 -36.87 68.10 3.88
N VAL A 6 -36.78 67.05 3.05
CA VAL A 6 -37.42 66.82 1.73
C VAL A 6 -36.68 67.51 0.55
N THR A 7 -35.94 66.77 -0.29
CA THR A 7 -36.30 66.08 -1.57
C THR A 7 -36.53 66.99 -2.79
N ASN A 8 -35.83 66.75 -3.92
CA ASN A 8 -36.36 66.28 -5.23
C ASN A 8 -35.23 66.35 -6.30
N LYS A 9 -34.65 65.28 -6.88
CA LYS A 9 -35.11 64.20 -7.79
C LYS A 9 -35.35 64.61 -9.25
N ASN A 10 -34.85 63.72 -10.13
CA ASN A 10 -35.28 63.34 -11.49
C ASN A 10 -34.27 63.67 -12.61
N THR A 11 -33.49 62.75 -13.19
CA THR A 11 -33.71 61.42 -13.83
C THR A 11 -34.08 61.48 -15.32
N ASN A 12 -33.27 60.73 -16.10
CA ASN A 12 -33.67 59.87 -17.24
C ASN A 12 -34.03 60.59 -18.57
N THR A 13 -33.79 60.08 -19.78
CA THR A 13 -33.17 58.87 -20.33
C THR A 13 -33.12 59.02 -21.87
N LEU A 14 -32.03 58.57 -22.49
CA LEU A 14 -31.92 57.73 -23.70
C LEU A 14 -32.96 57.85 -24.86
N ARG A 15 -32.49 58.21 -26.07
CA ARG A 15 -32.59 57.32 -27.27
C ARG A 15 -31.84 57.85 -28.51
N ASN A 16 -31.14 56.91 -29.13
CA ASN A 16 -30.29 56.94 -30.33
C ASN A 16 -31.12 56.31 -31.51
N PRO A 17 -30.65 56.05 -32.77
CA PRO A 17 -29.36 56.34 -33.40
C PRO A 17 -29.36 56.54 -34.96
N ARG A 18 -28.14 56.70 -35.51
CA ARG A 18 -27.63 56.25 -36.84
C ARG A 18 -27.59 57.16 -38.09
N ARG A 19 -28.34 58.25 -38.25
CA ARG A 19 -28.06 59.24 -39.35
C ARG A 19 -27.58 60.61 -38.89
N ARG A 20 -27.83 60.95 -37.61
CA ARG A 20 -27.29 62.17 -36.96
C ARG A 20 -25.83 62.00 -36.48
N ARG A 21 -25.36 60.75 -36.35
CA ARG A 21 -24.07 60.43 -35.72
C ARG A 21 -22.85 60.91 -36.51
N TRP A 22 -22.92 60.96 -37.84
CA TRP A 22 -21.83 61.52 -38.66
C TRP A 22 -21.79 63.06 -38.60
N MET A 23 -22.96 63.72 -38.57
CA MET A 23 -23.01 65.17 -38.37
C MET A 23 -22.60 65.58 -36.95
N ILE A 24 -22.93 64.78 -35.93
CA ILE A 24 -22.46 65.01 -34.56
C ILE A 24 -20.94 64.77 -34.46
N LEU A 25 -20.37 63.79 -35.17
CA LEU A 25 -18.91 63.58 -35.16
C LEU A 25 -18.15 64.77 -35.76
N ILE A 26 -18.64 65.34 -36.88
CA ILE A 26 -18.04 66.54 -37.47
C ILE A 26 -18.21 67.76 -36.55
N PHE A 27 -19.38 67.92 -35.94
CA PHE A 27 -19.63 69.03 -35.01
C PHE A 27 -18.83 68.88 -33.70
N VAL A 28 -18.61 67.65 -33.21
CA VAL A 28 -17.77 67.36 -32.04
C VAL A 28 -16.30 67.57 -32.35
N ILE A 29 -15.82 67.23 -33.54
CA ILE A 29 -14.43 67.53 -33.94
C ILE A 29 -14.23 69.05 -34.04
N ILE A 30 -15.18 69.79 -34.62
CA ILE A 30 -15.11 71.27 -34.66
C ILE A 30 -15.25 71.86 -33.24
N LEU A 31 -16.11 71.31 -32.38
CA LEU A 31 -16.26 71.77 -31.01
C LEU A 31 -15.02 71.47 -30.15
N ILE A 32 -14.36 70.33 -30.35
CA ILE A 32 -13.08 69.99 -29.70
C ILE A 32 -11.95 70.89 -30.25
N PHE A 33 -11.98 71.24 -31.53
CA PHE A 33 -11.01 72.18 -32.10
C PHE A 33 -11.23 73.62 -31.60
N VAL A 34 -12.48 74.04 -31.41
CA VAL A 34 -12.84 75.36 -30.87
C VAL A 34 -12.64 75.42 -29.34
N LEU A 35 -12.90 74.35 -28.59
CA LEU A 35 -12.60 74.24 -27.16
C LEU A 35 -11.09 74.11 -26.91
N GLY A 36 -10.35 73.39 -27.77
CA GLY A 36 -8.89 73.34 -27.75
C GLY A 36 -8.23 74.67 -28.14
N LEU A 37 -8.87 75.47 -29.01
CA LEU A 37 -8.46 76.84 -29.28
C LEU A 37 -8.87 77.82 -28.16
N LEU A 38 -9.96 77.56 -27.42
CA LEU A 38 -10.37 78.38 -26.28
C LEU A 38 -9.51 78.15 -25.03
N GLU A 39 -9.05 76.92 -24.77
CA GLU A 39 -8.05 76.63 -23.72
C GLU A 39 -6.67 77.22 -24.06
N SER A 40 -6.36 77.44 -25.33
CA SER A 40 -5.11 78.08 -25.75
C SER A 40 -5.14 79.62 -25.65
N ILE A 41 -6.31 80.26 -25.44
CA ILE A 41 -6.46 81.72 -25.54
C ILE A 41 -6.98 82.41 -24.26
N LEU A 42 -7.50 81.71 -23.25
CA LEU A 42 -7.78 82.32 -21.93
C LEU A 42 -7.30 81.44 -20.77
N GLY A 43 -6.08 81.71 -20.27
CA GLY A 43 -5.53 81.05 -19.08
C GLY A 43 -4.01 80.93 -19.02
N ARG A 44 -3.25 81.68 -19.82
CA ARG A 44 -1.80 81.85 -19.62
C ARG A 44 -1.57 82.77 -18.43
N ASN A 45 -1.36 82.17 -17.26
CA ASN A 45 -0.68 82.86 -16.17
C ASN A 45 0.73 83.22 -16.65
N THR A 46 1.05 84.50 -16.56
CA THR A 46 2.37 85.08 -16.74
C THR A 46 3.31 84.54 -15.67
N ASP A 47 4.08 83.50 -15.97
CA ASP A 47 5.31 83.21 -15.23
C ASP A 47 6.35 84.21 -15.71
N SER A 48 6.55 85.29 -14.94
CA SER A 48 7.70 86.16 -15.07
C SER A 48 8.96 85.36 -14.71
N SER A 49 9.61 84.77 -15.70
CA SER A 49 10.92 84.13 -15.52
C SER A 49 11.98 85.22 -15.32
N ILE A 50 12.56 85.29 -14.13
CA ILE A 50 13.72 86.13 -13.84
C ILE A 50 14.88 85.65 -14.71
N ASN A 51 15.45 86.55 -15.52
CA ASN A 51 16.60 86.26 -16.37
C ASN A 51 17.88 86.26 -15.52
N ILE A 52 18.23 85.11 -14.94
CA ILE A 52 19.51 84.92 -14.26
C ILE A 52 20.58 84.67 -15.34
N PRO A 53 21.66 85.49 -15.42
CA PRO A 53 22.71 85.29 -16.42
C PRO A 53 23.33 83.90 -16.27
N SER A 54 23.52 83.20 -17.38
CA SER A 54 24.02 81.81 -17.38
C SER A 54 25.42 81.65 -16.75
N SER A 55 26.17 82.75 -16.62
CA SER A 55 27.48 82.81 -15.96
C SER A 55 27.42 82.65 -14.44
N GLU A 56 26.24 82.78 -13.83
CA GLU A 56 26.04 82.74 -12.37
C GLU A 56 25.34 81.46 -11.91
N ILE A 57 25.23 80.47 -12.80
CA ILE A 57 24.65 79.15 -12.52
C ILE A 57 25.76 78.10 -12.61
N TYR A 58 26.09 77.48 -11.49
CA TYR A 58 26.93 76.29 -11.42
C TYR A 58 26.05 75.05 -11.48
N LEU A 59 26.21 74.25 -12.53
CA LEU A 59 25.56 72.95 -12.63
C LEU A 59 26.36 71.96 -11.77
N VAL A 60 25.75 71.39 -10.73
CA VAL A 60 26.42 70.43 -9.84
C VAL A 60 26.83 69.21 -10.66
N PRO A 61 28.13 68.99 -10.91
CA PRO A 61 28.57 67.87 -11.71
C PRO A 61 28.70 66.64 -10.80
N ASP A 62 28.26 65.50 -11.31
CA ASP A 62 28.59 64.20 -10.72
C ASP A 62 29.91 63.70 -11.30
N ILE A 63 31.00 64.10 -10.66
CA ILE A 63 32.35 63.71 -11.05
C ILE A 63 32.83 62.50 -10.24
N PRO A 64 33.56 61.57 -10.86
CA PRO A 64 34.27 60.54 -10.12
C PRO A 64 35.36 61.20 -9.29
N THR A 65 35.19 61.23 -7.96
CA THR A 65 36.20 61.71 -7.04
C THR A 65 36.96 60.51 -6.50
N THR A 66 38.24 60.39 -6.85
CA THR A 66 39.12 59.39 -6.25
C THR A 66 39.42 59.78 -4.82
N GLN A 67 38.85 59.05 -3.87
CA GLN A 67 39.24 59.18 -2.47
C GLN A 67 40.67 58.69 -2.30
N ARG A 68 41.48 59.50 -1.63
CA ARG A 68 42.88 59.21 -1.36
C ARG A 68 43.11 59.26 0.13
N ILE A 69 43.73 58.22 0.66
CA ILE A 69 44.20 58.21 2.04
C ILE A 69 45.71 58.43 2.00
N ASN A 70 46.18 59.48 2.64
CA ASN A 70 47.60 59.74 2.79
C ASN A 70 48.05 59.27 4.16
N VAL A 71 48.96 58.30 4.17
CA VAL A 71 49.57 57.73 5.38
C VAL A 71 51.09 57.75 5.24
N GLN A 72 51.79 57.65 6.36
CA GLN A 72 53.24 57.44 6.36
C GLN A 72 53.51 55.95 6.13
N GLY A 73 54.45 55.64 5.25
CA GLY A 73 54.90 54.28 4.99
C GLY A 73 56.41 54.17 5.08
N THR A 74 56.90 53.05 5.58
CA THR A 74 58.34 52.74 5.61
C THR A 74 58.63 51.50 4.78
N VAL A 75 59.58 51.58 3.85
CA VAL A 75 60.02 50.43 3.06
C VAL A 75 60.69 49.43 3.98
N LYS A 76 60.21 48.19 3.98
CA LYS A 76 60.81 47.05 4.65
C LYS A 76 61.42 46.12 3.63
N ALA A 77 62.56 45.55 4.02
CA ALA A 77 63.14 44.42 3.31
C ALA A 77 62.17 43.23 3.33
N SER A 78 62.40 42.27 2.45
CA SER A 78 61.53 41.13 2.23
C SER A 78 61.10 40.43 3.53
N SER A 79 59.80 40.12 3.64
CA SER A 79 59.23 39.43 4.80
C SER A 79 59.37 37.92 4.64
N SER A 80 59.81 37.29 5.72
CA SER A 80 59.81 35.83 5.84
C SER A 80 58.52 35.34 6.50
N VAL A 81 57.93 34.28 5.97
CA VAL A 81 56.79 33.56 6.55
C VAL A 81 57.24 32.18 6.99
N SER A 82 56.92 31.80 8.22
CA SER A 82 57.12 30.43 8.70
C SER A 82 55.97 29.54 8.24
N LEU A 83 56.29 28.42 7.61
CA LEU A 83 55.35 27.43 7.12
C LEU A 83 55.28 26.25 8.09
N ASN A 84 54.08 25.91 8.51
CA ASN A 84 53.74 24.84 9.44
C ASN A 84 52.64 23.95 8.84
N PHE A 85 52.56 22.70 9.29
CA PHE A 85 51.43 21.82 8.95
C PHE A 85 50.16 22.35 9.61
N GLN A 86 49.00 22.20 8.97
CA GLN A 86 47.72 22.72 9.49
C GLN A 86 46.94 21.69 10.32
N GLY A 87 47.30 20.41 10.23
CA GLY A 87 46.65 19.28 10.90
C GLY A 87 47.27 18.95 12.27
N GLN A 88 46.99 17.73 12.78
CA GLN A 88 47.57 17.25 14.04
C GLN A 88 49.10 17.15 13.99
N GLY A 89 49.67 17.12 12.79
CA GLY A 89 51.10 16.96 12.57
C GLY A 89 51.51 15.49 12.64
N GLY A 90 52.82 15.23 12.54
CA GLY A 90 53.36 13.89 12.45
C GLY A 90 54.87 13.90 12.26
N MET A 91 55.44 12.71 12.09
CA MET A 91 56.86 12.59 11.76
C MET A 91 57.05 12.95 10.28
N ILE A 92 57.98 13.85 9.96
CA ILE A 92 58.32 14.19 8.58
C ILE A 92 58.91 12.94 7.91
N THR A 93 58.26 12.46 6.86
CA THR A 93 58.69 11.29 6.07
C THR A 93 59.46 11.70 4.83
N GLN A 94 59.16 12.88 4.29
CA GLN A 94 59.77 13.38 3.07
C GLN A 94 59.97 14.90 3.13
N GLU A 95 61.17 15.35 2.76
CA GLU A 95 61.56 16.75 2.59
C GLU A 95 61.94 16.95 1.11
N ASN A 96 61.21 17.81 0.40
CA ASN A 96 61.29 17.96 -1.06
C ASN A 96 62.02 19.22 -1.53
N VAL A 97 62.50 20.06 -0.60
CA VAL A 97 63.12 21.36 -0.88
C VAL A 97 64.30 21.62 0.06
N GLN A 98 65.27 22.41 -0.40
CA GLN A 98 66.46 22.79 0.37
C GLN A 98 66.53 24.31 0.55
N VAL A 99 67.37 24.76 1.49
CA VAL A 99 67.68 26.19 1.65
C VAL A 99 68.26 26.75 0.34
N GLY A 100 67.65 27.81 -0.17
CA GLY A 100 68.00 28.46 -1.43
C GLY A 100 67.11 28.07 -2.61
N ASP A 101 66.25 27.06 -2.47
CA ASP A 101 65.34 26.66 -3.55
C ASP A 101 64.22 27.67 -3.77
N HIS A 102 63.96 27.97 -5.04
CA HIS A 102 62.78 28.72 -5.47
C HIS A 102 61.58 27.80 -5.53
N VAL A 103 60.53 28.14 -4.78
CA VAL A 103 59.29 27.37 -4.74
C VAL A 103 58.14 28.18 -5.32
N LYS A 104 57.19 27.48 -5.94
CA LYS A 104 55.96 28.07 -6.49
C LYS A 104 54.76 27.75 -5.62
N VAL A 105 53.74 28.59 -5.67
CA VAL A 105 52.45 28.32 -5.02
C VAL A 105 51.93 26.91 -5.36
N GLY A 106 51.54 26.17 -4.33
CA GLY A 106 51.05 24.79 -4.43
C GLY A 106 52.14 23.71 -4.54
N GLN A 107 53.42 24.07 -4.65
CA GLN A 107 54.53 23.11 -4.64
C GLN A 107 54.60 22.40 -3.29
N VAL A 108 54.71 21.07 -3.31
CA VAL A 108 54.89 20.27 -2.09
C VAL A 108 56.30 20.47 -1.56
N LEU A 109 56.38 20.81 -0.27
CA LEU A 109 57.63 21.12 0.43
C LEU A 109 58.05 19.98 1.35
N ALA A 110 57.10 19.43 2.11
CA ALA A 110 57.31 18.28 2.96
C ALA A 110 56.02 17.48 3.15
N GLU A 111 56.18 16.23 3.53
CA GLU A 111 55.10 15.30 3.86
C GLU A 111 55.37 14.69 5.24
N VAL A 112 54.31 14.48 6.02
CA VAL A 112 54.37 13.71 7.27
C VAL A 112 53.74 12.33 7.08
N ASP A 113 54.01 11.42 8.01
CA ASP A 113 53.32 10.13 8.06
C ASP A 113 51.79 10.35 8.12
N ASN A 114 51.10 9.91 7.07
CA ASN A 114 49.66 10.06 6.88
C ASN A 114 48.91 8.72 7.00
N SER A 115 49.57 7.67 7.52
CA SER A 115 48.99 6.32 7.57
C SER A 115 47.69 6.26 8.38
N SER A 116 47.57 7.03 9.46
CA SER A 116 46.34 7.16 10.25
C SER A 116 45.21 7.87 9.49
N GLU A 117 45.53 8.94 8.78
CA GLU A 117 44.60 9.76 8.02
C GLU A 117 44.09 9.01 6.80
N MET A 118 44.98 8.30 6.09
CA MET A 118 44.61 7.39 5.00
C MET A 118 43.71 6.25 5.50
N ALA A 119 44.00 5.66 6.66
CA ALA A 119 43.13 4.66 7.27
C ALA A 119 41.75 5.25 7.62
N ALA A 120 41.70 6.49 8.11
CA ALA A 120 40.45 7.21 8.38
C ALA A 120 39.65 7.49 7.10
N VAL A 121 40.29 7.91 6.01
CA VAL A 121 39.65 8.08 4.68
C VAL A 121 39.09 6.74 4.19
N SER A 122 39.87 5.67 4.26
CA SER A 122 39.41 4.33 3.86
C SER A 122 38.21 3.86 4.69
N GLN A 123 38.23 4.09 6.00
CA GLN A 123 37.12 3.76 6.90
C GLN A 123 35.86 4.60 6.59
N ALA A 124 36.02 5.90 6.34
CA ALA A 124 34.91 6.78 6.00
C ALA A 124 34.31 6.43 4.63
N GLN A 125 35.14 6.08 3.64
CA GLN A 125 34.70 5.59 2.34
C GLN A 125 33.89 4.29 2.46
N ALA A 126 34.34 3.36 3.31
CA ALA A 126 33.56 2.16 3.62
C ALA A 126 32.21 2.51 4.28
N GLY A 127 32.18 3.53 5.15
CA GLY A 127 30.96 4.07 5.73
C GLY A 127 29.98 4.61 4.68
N VAL A 128 30.48 5.33 3.65
CA VAL A 128 29.65 5.78 2.51
C VAL A 128 29.07 4.58 1.77
N SER A 129 29.90 3.60 1.39
CA SER A 129 29.43 2.39 0.69
C SER A 129 28.41 1.60 1.50
N GLN A 130 28.56 1.52 2.82
CA GLN A 130 27.57 0.90 3.71
C GLN A 130 26.25 1.69 3.70
N ALA A 131 26.30 3.02 3.80
CA ALA A 131 25.10 3.86 3.75
C ALA A 131 24.37 3.76 2.41
N GLU A 132 25.09 3.69 1.29
CA GLU A 132 24.51 3.45 -0.04
C GLU A 132 23.83 2.08 -0.14
N GLY A 133 24.40 1.04 0.48
CA GLY A 133 23.78 -0.27 0.61
C GLY A 133 22.43 -0.21 1.34
N ASN A 134 22.35 0.57 2.42
CA ASN A 134 21.10 0.78 3.16
C ASN A 134 20.03 1.50 2.30
N VAL A 135 20.44 2.48 1.47
CA VAL A 135 19.53 3.14 0.51
C VAL A 135 19.00 2.14 -0.52
N LEU A 136 19.87 1.27 -1.05
CA LEU A 136 19.45 0.25 -2.03
C LEU A 136 18.44 -0.71 -1.41
N GLN A 137 18.67 -1.17 -0.18
CA GLN A 137 17.73 -2.04 0.54
C GLN A 137 16.38 -1.35 0.77
N ALA A 138 16.38 -0.09 1.25
CA ALA A 138 15.16 0.66 1.48
C ALA A 138 14.36 0.90 0.18
N LYS A 139 15.05 1.22 -0.93
CA LYS A 139 14.41 1.37 -2.24
C LYS A 139 13.83 0.06 -2.77
N ALA A 140 14.53 -1.06 -2.60
CA ALA A 140 14.04 -2.37 -3.01
C ALA A 140 12.77 -2.75 -2.23
N HIS A 141 12.73 -2.44 -0.93
CA HIS A 141 11.54 -2.65 -0.11
C HIS A 141 10.37 -1.77 -0.57
N LEU A 142 10.60 -0.47 -0.79
CA LEU A 142 9.58 0.43 -1.33
C LEU A 142 9.05 -0.05 -2.69
N GLN A 143 9.93 -0.51 -3.57
CA GLN A 143 9.54 -1.02 -4.88
C GLN A 143 8.68 -2.30 -4.77
N LEU A 144 8.98 -3.18 -3.82
CA LEU A 144 8.15 -4.37 -3.56
C LEU A 144 6.73 -3.97 -3.12
N LEU A 145 6.61 -3.00 -2.20
CA LEU A 145 5.32 -2.47 -1.76
C LEU A 145 4.54 -1.80 -2.90
N GLN A 146 5.24 -1.08 -3.79
CA GLN A 146 4.62 -0.42 -4.96
C GLN A 146 4.13 -1.41 -6.03
N GLN A 147 4.82 -2.54 -6.21
CA GLN A 147 4.39 -3.59 -7.14
C GLN A 147 3.14 -4.32 -6.64
N GLY A 148 2.96 -4.37 -5.32
CA GLY A 148 1.85 -5.07 -4.70
C GLY A 148 1.92 -6.60 -4.92
N PRO A 149 0.80 -7.30 -4.71
CA PRO A 149 0.71 -8.75 -4.85
C PRO A 149 1.07 -9.22 -6.27
N THR A 150 1.84 -10.30 -6.38
CA THR A 150 2.22 -10.83 -7.68
C THR A 150 1.03 -11.46 -8.41
N SER A 151 1.09 -11.54 -9.75
CA SER A 151 0.07 -12.26 -10.53
C SER A 151 -0.10 -13.71 -10.11
N GLN A 152 0.98 -14.36 -9.64
CA GLN A 152 0.94 -15.71 -9.10
C GLN A 152 0.15 -15.75 -7.78
N THR A 153 0.43 -14.84 -6.83
CA THR A 153 -0.31 -14.73 -5.56
C THR A 153 -1.80 -14.51 -5.81
N ILE A 154 -2.15 -13.59 -6.72
CA ILE A 154 -3.56 -13.33 -7.09
C ILE A 154 -4.21 -14.58 -7.69
N ALA A 155 -3.51 -15.30 -8.57
CA ALA A 155 -4.03 -16.52 -9.19
C ALA A 155 -4.24 -17.65 -8.17
N GLU A 156 -3.32 -17.81 -7.20
CA GLU A 156 -3.43 -18.77 -6.11
C GLU A 156 -4.63 -18.46 -5.21
N ALA A 157 -4.80 -17.20 -4.79
CA ALA A 157 -5.95 -16.76 -4.01
C ALA A 157 -7.28 -16.99 -4.77
N GLN A 158 -7.35 -16.64 -6.06
CA GLN A 158 -8.52 -16.89 -6.90
C GLN A 158 -8.82 -18.38 -7.09
N ALA A 159 -7.79 -19.23 -7.18
CA ALA A 159 -7.96 -20.67 -7.28
C ALA A 159 -8.60 -21.24 -6.00
N GLN A 160 -8.23 -20.74 -4.82
CA GLN A 160 -8.86 -21.14 -3.54
C GLN A 160 -10.33 -20.73 -3.48
N VAL A 161 -10.66 -19.50 -3.89
CA VAL A 161 -12.05 -19.03 -4.00
C VAL A 161 -12.86 -19.93 -4.94
N GLN A 162 -12.29 -20.28 -6.10
CA GLN A 162 -12.96 -21.13 -7.08
C GLN A 162 -13.17 -22.56 -6.55
N GLN A 163 -12.20 -23.10 -5.83
CA GLN A 163 -12.31 -24.41 -5.17
C GLN A 163 -13.44 -24.39 -4.13
N ALA A 164 -13.52 -23.36 -3.28
CA ALA A 164 -14.58 -23.21 -2.29
C ALA A 164 -15.97 -23.07 -2.95
N LYS A 165 -16.08 -22.29 -4.04
CA LYS A 165 -17.34 -22.14 -4.81
C LYS A 165 -17.79 -23.46 -5.44
N THR A 166 -16.84 -24.26 -5.93
CA THR A 166 -17.13 -25.58 -6.50
C THR A 166 -17.62 -26.56 -5.42
N ALA A 167 -17.02 -26.50 -4.22
CA ALA A 167 -17.48 -27.28 -3.07
C ALA A 167 -18.91 -26.88 -2.64
N LEU A 168 -19.22 -25.58 -2.63
CA LEU A 168 -20.58 -25.08 -2.37
C LEU A 168 -21.58 -25.60 -3.40
N GLN A 169 -21.26 -25.50 -4.70
CA GLN A 169 -22.13 -26.02 -5.75
C GLN A 169 -22.39 -27.53 -5.59
N THR A 170 -21.36 -28.29 -5.22
CA THR A 170 -21.47 -29.74 -4.97
C THR A 170 -22.37 -30.03 -3.76
N ALA A 171 -22.21 -29.27 -2.67
CA ALA A 171 -23.05 -29.40 -1.48
C ALA A 171 -24.51 -29.03 -1.78
N GLU A 172 -24.76 -27.99 -2.57
CA GLU A 172 -26.10 -27.58 -2.99
C GLU A 172 -26.77 -28.65 -3.86
N ALA A 173 -26.03 -29.23 -4.81
CA ALA A 173 -26.53 -30.34 -5.63
C ALA A 173 -26.89 -31.56 -4.77
N ALA A 174 -26.03 -31.94 -3.82
CA ALA A 174 -26.29 -33.03 -2.88
C ALA A 174 -27.52 -32.76 -2.00
N TYR A 175 -27.69 -31.52 -1.53
CA TYR A 175 -28.89 -31.11 -0.79
C TYR A 175 -30.16 -31.22 -1.64
N GLN A 176 -30.14 -30.78 -2.91
CA GLN A 176 -31.31 -30.93 -3.79
C GLN A 176 -31.63 -32.40 -4.07
N GLN A 177 -30.61 -33.23 -4.29
CA GLN A 177 -30.81 -34.68 -4.44
C GLN A 177 -31.46 -35.28 -3.19
N GLN A 178 -30.96 -34.95 -2.00
CA GLN A 178 -31.50 -35.47 -0.74
C GLN A 178 -32.91 -34.94 -0.46
N LYS A 179 -33.20 -33.70 -0.86
CA LYS A 179 -34.56 -33.12 -0.79
C LYS A 179 -35.53 -33.87 -1.69
N ASN A 180 -35.11 -34.28 -2.88
CA ASN A 180 -35.92 -35.09 -3.78
C ASN A 180 -36.18 -36.48 -3.18
N ILE A 181 -35.15 -37.14 -2.63
CA ILE A 181 -35.30 -38.44 -1.94
C ILE A 181 -36.22 -38.32 -0.72
N TYR A 182 -36.13 -37.22 0.03
CA TYR A 182 -37.01 -36.98 1.17
C TYR A 182 -38.48 -36.84 0.71
N ASN A 183 -38.73 -36.15 -0.40
CA ASN A 183 -40.09 -35.92 -0.91
C ASN A 183 -40.66 -37.11 -1.69
N ASP A 184 -39.82 -37.95 -2.27
CA ASP A 184 -40.22 -39.16 -2.97
C ASP A 184 -40.62 -40.26 -1.97
N ARG A 185 -41.89 -40.67 -2.04
CA ARG A 185 -42.47 -41.71 -1.19
C ARG A 185 -43.07 -42.85 -2.01
N THR A 186 -42.81 -42.88 -3.32
CA THR A 186 -43.51 -43.79 -4.24
C THR A 186 -43.23 -45.26 -3.91
N SER A 187 -42.00 -45.60 -3.48
CA SER A 187 -41.67 -46.97 -3.09
C SER A 187 -42.42 -47.42 -1.83
N GLN A 188 -42.49 -46.57 -0.81
CA GLN A 188 -43.19 -46.88 0.44
C GLN A 188 -44.70 -46.92 0.22
N GLU A 189 -45.25 -46.01 -0.59
CA GLU A 189 -46.67 -46.04 -0.99
C GLU A 189 -47.02 -47.34 -1.73
N ALA A 190 -46.17 -47.79 -2.65
CA ALA A 190 -46.36 -49.07 -3.35
C ALA A 190 -46.32 -50.28 -2.41
N GLN A 191 -45.50 -50.26 -1.35
CA GLN A 191 -45.46 -51.32 -0.34
C GLN A 191 -46.75 -51.37 0.49
N VAL A 192 -47.29 -50.21 0.89
CA VAL A 192 -48.60 -50.14 1.58
C VAL A 192 -49.69 -50.71 0.69
N ILE A 193 -49.79 -50.27 -0.56
CA ILE A 193 -50.77 -50.78 -1.52
C ILE A 193 -50.64 -52.30 -1.73
N ALA A 194 -49.42 -52.82 -1.84
CA ALA A 194 -49.18 -54.26 -1.96
C ALA A 194 -49.66 -55.02 -0.72
N ALA A 195 -49.43 -54.49 0.48
CA ALA A 195 -49.90 -55.09 1.73
C ALA A 195 -51.42 -55.01 1.90
N GLU A 196 -52.05 -53.89 1.54
CA GLU A 196 -53.52 -53.75 1.50
C GLU A 196 -54.17 -54.78 0.58
N ASN A 197 -53.58 -54.99 -0.61
CA ASN A 197 -54.01 -56.02 -1.54
C ASN A 197 -53.84 -57.44 -0.96
N ALA A 198 -52.75 -57.70 -0.25
CA ALA A 198 -52.52 -58.98 0.42
C ALA A 198 -53.56 -59.25 1.53
N VAL A 199 -53.91 -58.23 2.33
CA VAL A 199 -54.99 -58.33 3.33
C VAL A 199 -56.31 -58.65 2.65
N THR A 200 -56.64 -57.94 1.56
CA THR A 200 -57.87 -58.16 0.80
C THR A 200 -57.95 -59.59 0.25
N GLN A 201 -56.84 -60.11 -0.30
CA GLN A 201 -56.76 -61.48 -0.82
C GLN A 201 -56.88 -62.52 0.30
N ALA A 202 -56.17 -62.33 1.41
CA ALA A 202 -56.22 -63.25 2.56
C ALA A 202 -57.60 -63.24 3.23
N GLN A 203 -58.28 -62.09 3.27
CA GLN A 203 -59.65 -61.98 3.77
C GLN A 203 -60.63 -62.76 2.89
N ALA A 204 -60.51 -62.65 1.57
CA ALA A 204 -61.34 -63.43 0.63
C ALA A 204 -61.07 -64.94 0.75
N ALA A 205 -59.81 -65.34 0.95
CA ALA A 205 -59.43 -66.73 1.18
C ALA A 205 -60.01 -67.28 2.49
N LEU A 206 -59.94 -66.51 3.58
CA LEU A 206 -60.56 -66.85 4.86
C LEU A 206 -62.07 -67.00 4.73
N GLN A 207 -62.75 -66.04 4.09
CA GLN A 207 -64.19 -66.11 3.85
C GLN A 207 -64.56 -67.36 3.04
N THR A 208 -63.76 -67.72 2.04
CA THR A 208 -63.96 -68.93 1.24
C THR A 208 -63.77 -70.20 2.08
N ALA A 209 -62.73 -70.24 2.92
CA ALA A 209 -62.46 -71.36 3.82
C ALA A 209 -63.60 -71.55 4.85
N GLU A 210 -64.15 -70.47 5.41
CA GLU A 210 -65.29 -70.49 6.33
C GLU A 210 -66.58 -70.99 5.63
N GLN A 211 -66.82 -70.56 4.39
CA GLN A 211 -67.95 -71.04 3.59
C GLN A 211 -67.83 -72.55 3.30
N ASN A 212 -66.65 -72.99 2.87
CA ASN A 212 -66.39 -74.40 2.58
C ASN A 212 -66.46 -75.25 3.86
N GLN A 213 -66.02 -74.73 5.01
CA GLN A 213 -66.08 -75.44 6.29
C GLN A 213 -67.48 -75.97 6.58
N THR A 214 -68.52 -75.16 6.38
CA THR A 214 -69.90 -75.58 6.67
C THR A 214 -70.36 -76.71 5.74
N ALA A 215 -70.05 -76.61 4.44
CA ALA A 215 -70.43 -77.61 3.44
C ALA A 215 -69.63 -78.91 3.60
N ASP A 216 -68.33 -78.80 3.82
CA ASP A 216 -67.41 -79.92 3.95
C ASP A 216 -67.60 -80.65 5.29
N GLN A 217 -67.88 -79.92 6.38
CA GLN A 217 -68.20 -80.54 7.67
C GLN A 217 -69.49 -81.35 7.59
N LYS A 218 -70.52 -80.83 6.91
CA LYS A 218 -71.76 -81.59 6.68
C LYS A 218 -71.51 -82.83 5.83
N SER A 219 -70.73 -82.70 4.75
CA SER A 219 -70.38 -83.82 3.86
C SER A 219 -69.52 -84.88 4.58
N ALA A 220 -68.58 -84.45 5.41
CA ALA A 220 -67.76 -85.34 6.25
C ALA A 220 -68.61 -86.05 7.30
N GLN A 221 -69.53 -85.35 7.98
CA GLN A 221 -70.48 -85.97 8.92
C GLN A 221 -71.36 -87.01 8.24
N GLN A 222 -71.86 -86.74 7.03
CA GLN A 222 -72.63 -87.71 6.25
C GLN A 222 -71.79 -88.93 5.83
N SER A 223 -70.53 -88.72 5.47
CA SER A 223 -69.60 -89.79 5.10
C SER A 223 -69.27 -90.68 6.31
N ILE A 224 -69.03 -90.07 7.48
CA ILE A 224 -68.84 -90.77 8.76
C ILE A 224 -70.08 -91.58 9.09
N ALA A 225 -71.27 -90.98 9.06
CA ALA A 225 -72.52 -91.68 9.37
C ALA A 225 -72.79 -92.86 8.42
N SER A 226 -72.49 -92.69 7.13
CA SER A 226 -72.64 -93.75 6.12
C SER A 226 -71.65 -94.89 6.34
N ALA A 227 -70.38 -94.57 6.61
CA ALA A 227 -69.34 -95.55 6.90
C ALA A 227 -69.59 -96.29 8.22
N GLN A 228 -70.11 -95.60 9.25
CA GLN A 228 -70.52 -96.20 10.52
C GLN A 228 -71.66 -97.21 10.31
N ASN A 229 -72.68 -96.84 9.53
CA ASN A 229 -73.80 -97.73 9.23
C ASN A 229 -73.35 -98.96 8.41
N GLN A 230 -72.48 -98.77 7.41
CA GLN A 230 -71.91 -99.89 6.65
C GLN A 230 -71.10 -100.83 7.53
N LEU A 231 -70.25 -100.27 8.39
CA LEU A 231 -69.48 -101.04 9.35
C LEU A 231 -70.39 -101.82 10.33
N GLU A 232 -71.46 -101.19 10.83
CA GLU A 232 -72.43 -101.85 11.70
C GLU A 232 -73.13 -103.02 11.00
N ILE A 233 -73.57 -102.82 9.75
CA ILE A 233 -74.17 -103.89 8.93
C ILE A 233 -73.15 -105.02 8.68
N ALA A 234 -71.91 -104.70 8.30
CA ALA A 234 -70.87 -105.69 8.07
C ALA A 234 -70.56 -106.49 9.35
N GLN A 235 -70.55 -105.82 10.51
CA GLN A 235 -70.38 -106.47 11.82
C GLN A 235 -71.57 -107.37 12.17
N GLN A 236 -72.81 -106.95 11.91
CA GLN A 236 -74.01 -107.76 12.14
C GLN A 236 -74.06 -108.98 11.22
N ASN A 237 -73.69 -108.83 9.95
CA ASN A 237 -73.58 -109.94 9.00
C ASN A 237 -72.51 -110.92 9.45
N LEU A 238 -71.31 -110.43 9.80
CA LEU A 238 -70.25 -111.26 10.36
C LEU A 238 -70.73 -112.03 11.60
N GLN A 239 -71.43 -111.36 12.52
CA GLN A 239 -71.98 -112.01 13.73
C GLN A 239 -73.06 -113.05 13.39
N THR A 240 -73.88 -112.81 12.37
CA THR A 240 -74.91 -113.75 11.91
C THR A 240 -74.27 -114.96 11.26
N ASP A 241 -73.30 -114.76 10.37
CA ASP A 241 -72.52 -115.81 9.74
C ASP A 241 -71.75 -116.61 10.81
N GLU A 242 -71.16 -115.97 11.81
CA GLU A 242 -70.52 -116.66 12.94
C GLU A 242 -71.51 -117.53 13.74
N ALA A 243 -72.77 -117.11 13.84
CA ALA A 243 -73.83 -117.81 14.61
C ALA A 243 -74.50 -118.95 13.83
N GLU A 244 -74.83 -118.74 12.55
CA GLU A 244 -75.43 -119.75 11.66
C GLU A 244 -74.37 -120.74 11.17
N ASP A 245 -73.20 -120.21 10.79
CA ASP A 245 -72.13 -120.98 10.19
C ASP A 245 -71.07 -121.49 11.18
N GLY A 246 -71.15 -121.10 12.44
CA GLY A 246 -70.36 -121.66 13.54
C GLY A 246 -68.86 -121.65 13.27
N ASN A 247 -68.19 -120.52 13.51
CA ASN A 247 -66.73 -120.30 13.43
C ASN A 247 -65.88 -121.41 12.74
N VAL A 248 -66.14 -121.64 11.44
CA VAL A 248 -65.40 -122.64 10.66
C VAL A 248 -64.01 -122.08 10.39
N THR A 249 -63.00 -122.80 10.84
CA THR A 249 -61.60 -122.46 10.59
C THR A 249 -61.09 -123.10 9.32
N LEU A 250 -60.09 -122.49 8.69
CA LEU A 250 -59.37 -123.09 7.54
C LEU A 250 -58.91 -124.52 7.85
N GLN A 251 -58.48 -124.78 9.09
CA GLN A 251 -58.05 -126.09 9.55
C GLN A 251 -59.19 -127.13 9.52
N GLN A 252 -60.41 -126.76 9.89
CA GLN A 252 -61.57 -127.67 9.82
C GLN A 252 -61.96 -127.97 8.38
N VAL A 253 -61.88 -126.99 7.47
CA VAL A 253 -62.11 -127.21 6.03
C VAL A 253 -61.08 -128.19 5.46
N GLN A 254 -59.80 -127.96 5.76
CA GLN A 254 -58.71 -128.85 5.31
C GLN A 254 -58.86 -130.27 5.88
N GLN A 255 -59.34 -130.41 7.12
CA GLN A 255 -59.62 -131.72 7.70
C GLN A 255 -60.73 -132.44 6.94
N ALA A 256 -61.84 -131.77 6.65
CA ALA A 256 -62.94 -132.36 5.88
C ALA A 256 -62.52 -132.69 4.44
N GLU A 257 -61.69 -131.85 3.80
CA GLU A 257 -61.11 -132.12 2.47
C GLU A 257 -60.30 -133.43 2.46
N ASN A 258 -59.46 -133.62 3.49
CA ASN A 258 -58.66 -134.82 3.63
C ASN A 258 -59.52 -136.08 3.84
N ILE A 259 -60.59 -135.98 4.64
CA ILE A 259 -61.54 -137.08 4.86
C ILE A 259 -62.21 -137.47 3.53
N TYR A 260 -62.79 -136.50 2.81
CA TYR A 260 -63.40 -136.73 1.51
C TYR A 260 -62.43 -137.37 0.51
N ASN A 261 -61.21 -136.85 0.39
CA ASN A 261 -60.20 -137.38 -0.53
C ASN A 261 -59.80 -138.82 -0.19
N ASN A 262 -59.72 -139.18 1.09
CA ASN A 262 -59.47 -140.55 1.52
C ASN A 262 -60.62 -141.49 1.13
N GLU A 263 -61.87 -141.08 1.34
CA GLU A 263 -63.04 -141.88 0.94
C GLU A 263 -63.17 -141.99 -0.58
N LEU A 264 -62.82 -140.94 -1.32
CA LEU A 264 -62.80 -140.95 -2.79
C LEU A 264 -61.81 -141.99 -3.31
N ALA A 265 -60.65 -142.10 -2.67
CA ALA A 265 -59.66 -143.13 -2.99
C ALA A 265 -60.19 -144.55 -2.70
N THR A 266 -60.87 -144.75 -1.57
CA THR A 266 -61.52 -146.04 -1.20
C THR A 266 -62.59 -146.44 -2.21
N TYR A 267 -63.49 -145.52 -2.58
CA TYR A 267 -64.54 -145.72 -3.58
C TYR A 267 -63.96 -146.13 -4.95
N ASN A 268 -62.94 -145.40 -5.44
CA ASN A 268 -62.29 -145.68 -6.72
C ASN A 268 -61.56 -147.04 -6.72
N SER A 269 -60.95 -147.41 -5.59
CA SER A 269 -60.33 -148.72 -5.41
C SER A 269 -61.34 -149.86 -5.56
N TYR A 270 -62.53 -149.74 -4.94
CA TYR A 270 -63.61 -150.72 -5.07
C TYR A 270 -64.08 -150.88 -6.52
N ASN A 271 -64.26 -149.77 -7.25
CA ASN A 271 -64.67 -149.80 -8.67
C ASN A 271 -63.60 -150.44 -9.57
N THR A 272 -62.33 -150.19 -9.30
CA THR A 272 -61.20 -150.76 -10.07
C THR A 272 -61.04 -152.27 -9.82
N ALA A 273 -61.44 -152.75 -8.64
CA ALA A 273 -61.37 -154.16 -8.25
C ALA A 273 -62.47 -155.05 -8.88
N GLY A 274 -63.43 -154.48 -9.63
CA GLY A 274 -64.41 -155.24 -10.43
C GLY A 274 -65.58 -155.85 -9.66
N TYR A 275 -65.90 -155.34 -8.46
CA TYR A 275 -67.01 -155.82 -7.63
C TYR A 275 -68.41 -155.46 -8.21
N PRO A 276 -69.48 -156.23 -7.89
CA PRO A 276 -70.82 -156.01 -8.44
C PRO A 276 -71.50 -154.73 -7.93
N ALA A 277 -72.35 -154.12 -8.76
CA ALA A 277 -73.10 -152.90 -8.42
C ALA A 277 -74.30 -153.19 -7.48
N PRO A 278 -74.68 -152.23 -6.59
CA PRO A 278 -74.10 -150.90 -6.37
C PRO A 278 -72.90 -150.86 -5.40
N ASN A 279 -71.99 -149.88 -5.53
CA ASN A 279 -70.80 -149.71 -4.69
C ASN A 279 -71.20 -149.28 -3.25
N PRO A 280 -70.76 -150.00 -2.19
CA PRO A 280 -71.20 -149.75 -0.82
C PRO A 280 -70.65 -148.44 -0.21
N TYR A 281 -69.57 -147.86 -0.78
CA TYR A 281 -68.96 -146.61 -0.30
C TYR A 281 -69.59 -145.36 -0.93
N THR A 282 -70.50 -145.52 -1.89
CA THR A 282 -71.12 -144.40 -2.60
C THR A 282 -71.77 -143.38 -1.65
N SER A 283 -72.48 -143.85 -0.62
CA SER A 283 -73.20 -142.98 0.31
C SER A 283 -72.28 -142.19 1.25
N VAL A 284 -71.21 -142.83 1.76
CA VAL A 284 -70.25 -142.19 2.68
C VAL A 284 -69.42 -141.16 1.94
N LEU A 285 -68.97 -141.48 0.71
CA LEU A 285 -68.29 -140.52 -0.15
C LEU A 285 -69.16 -139.28 -0.42
N GLN A 286 -70.43 -139.47 -0.76
CA GLN A 286 -71.38 -138.38 -0.99
C GLN A 286 -71.62 -137.53 0.28
N GLU A 287 -71.65 -138.17 1.46
CA GLU A 287 -71.79 -137.49 2.75
C GLU A 287 -70.57 -136.61 3.06
N ASP A 288 -69.36 -137.15 2.95
CA ASP A 288 -68.12 -136.39 3.21
C ASP A 288 -67.85 -135.32 2.15
N GLU A 289 -68.22 -135.57 0.89
CA GLU A 289 -68.21 -134.54 -0.16
C GLU A 289 -69.09 -133.36 0.24
N THR A 290 -70.30 -133.66 0.72
CA THR A 290 -71.26 -132.64 1.17
C THR A 290 -70.73 -131.87 2.37
N VAL A 291 -70.11 -132.56 3.34
CA VAL A 291 -69.51 -131.92 4.54
C VAL A 291 -68.35 -131.00 4.15
N TYR A 292 -67.42 -131.45 3.32
CA TYR A 292 -66.31 -130.62 2.84
C TYR A 292 -66.81 -129.41 2.05
N GLN A 293 -67.73 -129.61 1.10
CA GLN A 293 -68.30 -128.52 0.32
C GLN A 293 -69.01 -127.49 1.22
N ASN A 294 -69.79 -127.95 2.20
CA ASN A 294 -70.48 -127.10 3.15
C ASN A 294 -69.52 -126.30 4.04
N LEU A 295 -68.50 -126.94 4.64
CA LEU A 295 -67.51 -126.24 5.46
C LEU A 295 -66.66 -125.26 4.66
N SER A 296 -66.26 -125.64 3.43
CA SER A 296 -65.51 -124.75 2.55
C SER A 296 -66.34 -123.51 2.20
N GLN A 297 -67.61 -123.69 1.84
CA GLN A 297 -68.53 -122.59 1.54
C GLN A 297 -68.67 -121.63 2.74
N ARG A 298 -68.90 -122.18 3.93
CA ARG A 298 -69.05 -121.42 5.19
C ARG A 298 -67.79 -120.63 5.56
N TYR A 299 -66.61 -121.24 5.44
CA TYR A 299 -65.34 -120.56 5.65
C TYR A 299 -65.13 -119.38 4.68
N TYR A 300 -65.42 -119.57 3.40
CA TYR A 300 -65.30 -118.50 2.41
C TYR A 300 -66.31 -117.36 2.65
N GLN A 301 -67.51 -117.66 3.15
CA GLN A 301 -68.49 -116.65 3.55
C GLN A 301 -67.96 -115.83 4.74
N LEU A 302 -67.46 -116.49 5.78
CA LEU A 302 -66.89 -115.83 6.96
C LEU A 302 -65.70 -114.92 6.59
N GLN A 303 -64.78 -115.39 5.74
CA GLN A 303 -63.64 -114.59 5.30
C GLN A 303 -64.08 -113.33 4.53
N GLN A 304 -65.12 -113.43 3.70
CA GLN A 304 -65.67 -112.29 2.98
C GLN A 304 -66.29 -111.26 3.94
N ALA A 305 -67.01 -111.73 4.97
CA ALA A 305 -67.58 -110.88 6.00
C ALA A 305 -66.49 -110.15 6.83
N GLU A 306 -65.43 -110.86 7.26
CA GLU A 306 -64.29 -110.25 7.96
C GLU A 306 -63.59 -109.18 7.10
N GLN A 307 -63.39 -109.46 5.82
CA GLN A 307 -62.77 -108.52 4.89
C GLN A 307 -63.65 -107.30 4.64
N ALA A 308 -64.98 -107.45 4.63
CA ALA A 308 -65.93 -106.35 4.55
C ALA A 308 -65.83 -105.43 5.76
N VAL A 309 -65.82 -105.98 6.99
CA VAL A 309 -65.63 -105.21 8.23
C VAL A 309 -64.32 -104.40 8.18
N LYS A 310 -63.21 -105.02 7.76
CA LYS A 310 -61.91 -104.34 7.66
C LYS A 310 -61.93 -103.20 6.62
N SER A 311 -62.59 -103.40 5.49
CA SER A 311 -62.76 -102.38 4.46
C SER A 311 -63.55 -101.19 4.99
N ASP A 312 -64.66 -101.44 5.69
CA ASP A 312 -65.53 -100.38 6.21
C ASP A 312 -64.88 -99.61 7.39
N GLN A 313 -64.04 -100.28 8.20
CA GLN A 313 -63.19 -99.61 9.19
C GLN A 313 -62.21 -98.62 8.54
N GLN A 314 -61.60 -98.99 7.40
CA GLN A 314 -60.71 -98.09 6.68
C GLN A 314 -61.49 -96.92 6.05
N ALA A 315 -62.68 -97.17 5.52
CA ALA A 315 -63.56 -96.12 5.00
C ALA A 315 -63.97 -95.12 6.09
N LEU A 316 -64.29 -95.61 7.30
CA LEU A 316 -64.58 -94.76 8.47
C LEU A 316 -63.37 -93.89 8.84
N ALA A 317 -62.17 -94.48 8.95
CA ALA A 317 -60.96 -93.74 9.28
C ALA A 317 -60.64 -92.64 8.24
N GLN A 318 -60.89 -92.90 6.94
CA GLN A 318 -60.74 -91.91 5.89
C GLN A 318 -61.75 -90.76 6.02
N ALA A 319 -63.02 -91.06 6.35
CA ALA A 319 -64.05 -90.05 6.57
C ALA A 319 -63.75 -89.17 7.81
N GLU A 320 -63.23 -89.76 8.89
CA GLU A 320 -62.78 -89.03 10.08
C GLU A 320 -61.57 -88.12 9.80
N ALA A 321 -60.61 -88.59 8.99
CA ALA A 321 -59.49 -87.77 8.54
C ALA A 321 -59.94 -86.57 7.69
N GLN A 322 -60.94 -86.75 6.82
CA GLN A 322 -61.52 -85.66 6.02
C GLN A 322 -62.20 -84.60 6.91
N SER A 323 -62.88 -85.00 7.98
CA SER A 323 -63.44 -84.06 8.97
C SER A 323 -62.36 -83.21 9.66
N THR A 324 -61.22 -83.81 9.97
CA THR A 324 -60.08 -83.12 10.61
C THR A 324 -59.45 -82.09 9.66
N SER A 325 -59.26 -82.42 8.38
CA SER A 325 -58.63 -81.50 7.42
C SER A 325 -59.43 -80.22 7.17
N VAL A 326 -60.75 -80.28 7.31
CA VAL A 326 -61.64 -79.11 7.14
C VAL A 326 -61.33 -78.02 8.17
N ASN A 327 -61.10 -78.39 9.43
CA ASN A 327 -60.77 -77.42 10.49
C ASN A 327 -59.37 -76.82 10.32
N THR A 328 -58.42 -77.59 9.78
CA THR A 328 -57.07 -77.11 9.49
C THR A 328 -57.07 -76.04 8.40
N SER A 329 -57.94 -76.14 7.39
CA SER A 329 -58.03 -75.16 6.31
C SER A 329 -58.42 -73.76 6.78
N VAL A 330 -59.40 -73.65 7.70
CA VAL A 330 -59.81 -72.35 8.26
C VAL A 330 -58.70 -71.77 9.13
N GLN A 331 -58.03 -72.59 9.94
CA GLN A 331 -56.92 -72.15 10.78
C GLN A 331 -55.74 -71.61 9.94
N GLN A 332 -55.43 -72.24 8.82
CA GLN A 332 -54.41 -71.77 7.88
C GLN A 332 -54.77 -70.42 7.27
N ALA A 333 -56.00 -70.29 6.74
CA ALA A 333 -56.45 -69.03 6.15
C ALA A 333 -56.51 -67.88 7.18
N GLN A 334 -56.90 -68.19 8.42
CA GLN A 334 -56.88 -67.22 9.52
C GLN A 334 -55.47 -66.75 9.86
N ALA A 335 -54.49 -67.66 9.88
CA ALA A 335 -53.10 -67.32 10.12
C ALA A 335 -52.50 -66.47 8.98
N GLU A 336 -52.86 -66.75 7.73
CA GLU A 336 -52.48 -65.95 6.56
C GLU A 336 -53.06 -64.54 6.61
N TYR A 337 -54.35 -64.39 6.97
CA TYR A 337 -54.98 -63.09 7.16
C TYR A 337 -54.27 -62.26 8.24
N GLN A 338 -53.99 -62.84 9.41
CA GLN A 338 -53.25 -62.16 10.48
C GLN A 338 -51.80 -61.83 10.09
N ALA A 339 -51.17 -62.64 9.24
CA ALA A 339 -49.85 -62.34 8.70
C ALA A 339 -49.90 -61.16 7.71
N ALA A 340 -50.93 -61.09 6.88
CA ALA A 340 -51.16 -59.97 5.97
C ALA A 340 -51.44 -58.66 6.73
N GLU A 341 -52.27 -58.70 7.79
CA GLU A 341 -52.54 -57.52 8.63
C GLU A 341 -51.27 -56.97 9.28
N ARG A 342 -50.42 -57.85 9.85
CA ARG A 342 -49.14 -57.44 10.42
C ARG A 342 -48.21 -56.82 9.38
N SER A 343 -48.20 -57.37 8.17
CA SER A 343 -47.40 -56.83 7.05
C SER A 343 -47.89 -55.44 6.62
N LEU A 344 -49.20 -55.21 6.63
CA LEU A 344 -49.78 -53.89 6.38
C LEU A 344 -49.38 -52.88 7.45
N THR A 345 -49.55 -53.22 8.73
CA THR A 345 -49.13 -52.33 9.83
C THR A 345 -47.64 -51.98 9.74
N GLN A 346 -46.79 -52.95 9.40
CA GLN A 346 -45.37 -52.70 9.20
C GLN A 346 -45.11 -51.73 8.02
N ALA A 347 -45.78 -51.94 6.87
CA ALA A 347 -45.66 -51.06 5.72
C ALA A 347 -46.14 -49.63 6.03
N GLU A 348 -47.22 -49.46 6.81
CA GLU A 348 -47.71 -48.16 7.24
C GLU A 348 -46.73 -47.43 8.16
N LEU A 349 -46.09 -48.15 9.09
CA LEU A 349 -45.05 -47.59 9.97
C LEU A 349 -43.82 -47.16 9.17
N GLU A 350 -43.36 -47.99 8.23
CA GLU A 350 -42.23 -47.67 7.34
C GLU A 350 -42.54 -46.50 6.41
N TYR A 351 -43.80 -46.36 5.97
CA TYR A 351 -44.25 -45.18 5.22
C TYR A 351 -44.19 -43.90 6.08
N GLN A 352 -44.56 -43.98 7.35
CA GLN A 352 -44.57 -42.84 8.28
C GLN A 352 -43.17 -42.46 8.79
N ASP A 353 -42.28 -43.42 8.98
CA ASP A 353 -40.92 -43.18 9.46
C ASP A 353 -40.06 -42.54 8.38
N ARG A 354 -39.68 -41.28 8.63
CA ARG A 354 -38.82 -40.48 7.75
C ARG A 354 -37.58 -39.99 8.46
N THR A 355 -37.28 -40.59 9.61
CA THR A 355 -36.23 -40.12 10.52
C THR A 355 -34.87 -40.16 9.83
N ALA A 356 -34.56 -41.25 9.12
CA ALA A 356 -33.31 -41.40 8.38
C ALA A 356 -33.18 -40.37 7.23
N GLN A 357 -34.23 -40.19 6.44
CA GLN A 357 -34.24 -39.25 5.31
C GLN A 357 -34.19 -37.79 5.79
N GLN A 358 -34.87 -37.47 6.90
CA GLN A 358 -34.81 -36.17 7.55
C GLN A 358 -33.41 -35.88 8.06
N GLN A 359 -32.78 -36.83 8.76
CA GLN A 359 -31.41 -36.67 9.25
C GLN A 359 -30.42 -36.47 8.09
N ALA A 360 -30.55 -37.24 7.02
CA ALA A 360 -29.72 -37.08 5.83
C ALA A 360 -29.93 -35.69 5.17
N LEU A 361 -31.16 -35.18 5.13
CA LEU A 361 -31.45 -33.84 4.61
C LEU A 361 -30.82 -32.74 5.47
N VAL A 362 -30.91 -32.86 6.80
CA VAL A 362 -30.26 -31.93 7.75
C VAL A 362 -28.74 -31.96 7.57
N ASN A 363 -28.14 -33.14 7.43
CA ASN A 363 -26.71 -33.28 7.19
C ASN A 363 -26.28 -32.59 5.87
N ALA A 364 -27.06 -32.76 4.81
CA ALA A 364 -26.82 -32.09 3.53
C ALA A 364 -26.97 -30.57 3.65
N GLN A 365 -27.96 -30.09 4.40
CA GLN A 365 -28.14 -28.65 4.68
C GLN A 365 -26.95 -28.07 5.47
N ASN A 366 -26.47 -28.78 6.49
CA ASN A 366 -25.29 -28.37 7.25
C ASN A 366 -24.04 -28.34 6.36
N SER A 367 -23.91 -29.26 5.41
CA SER A 367 -22.82 -29.28 4.44
C SER A 367 -22.84 -28.06 3.52
N VAL A 368 -24.03 -27.61 3.10
CA VAL A 368 -24.19 -26.35 2.34
C VAL A 368 -23.74 -25.16 3.17
N GLU A 369 -24.14 -25.08 4.44
CA GLU A 369 -23.77 -23.96 5.31
C GLU A 369 -22.25 -23.90 5.56
N GLN A 370 -21.62 -25.04 5.81
CA GLN A 370 -20.16 -25.14 5.93
C GLN A 370 -19.45 -24.70 4.65
N ALA A 371 -19.95 -25.11 3.48
CA ALA A 371 -19.37 -24.71 2.21
C ALA A 371 -19.56 -23.21 1.91
N LYS A 372 -20.68 -22.60 2.33
CA LYS A 372 -20.87 -21.13 2.24
C LYS A 372 -19.87 -20.38 3.10
N GLN A 373 -19.66 -20.82 4.34
CA GLN A 373 -18.66 -20.24 5.23
C GLN A 373 -17.25 -20.37 4.63
N ALA A 374 -16.91 -21.52 4.05
CA ALA A 374 -15.63 -21.72 3.37
C ALA A 374 -15.45 -20.76 2.18
N VAL A 375 -16.50 -20.49 1.40
CA VAL A 375 -16.45 -19.45 0.34
C VAL A 375 -16.19 -18.08 0.93
N GLN A 376 -16.91 -17.70 1.99
CA GLN A 376 -16.72 -16.40 2.64
C GLN A 376 -15.30 -16.23 3.18
N THR A 377 -14.75 -17.26 3.83
CA THR A 377 -13.37 -17.24 4.32
C THR A 377 -12.38 -17.13 3.16
N ALA A 378 -12.53 -17.94 2.11
CA ALA A 378 -11.64 -17.88 0.95
C ALA A 378 -11.70 -16.51 0.23
N GLU A 379 -12.87 -15.90 0.16
CA GLU A 379 -13.03 -14.55 -0.41
C GLU A 379 -12.38 -13.48 0.47
N ALA A 380 -12.51 -13.58 1.80
CA ALA A 380 -11.87 -12.65 2.73
C ALA A 380 -10.33 -12.80 2.74
N ASP A 381 -9.82 -14.03 2.71
CA ASP A 381 -8.39 -14.32 2.62
C ASP A 381 -7.82 -13.81 1.29
N ALA A 382 -8.53 -14.06 0.19
CA ALA A 382 -8.15 -13.52 -1.12
C ALA A 382 -8.18 -11.99 -1.15
N GLU A 383 -9.17 -11.35 -0.53
CA GLU A 383 -9.20 -9.89 -0.40
C GLU A 383 -7.98 -9.41 0.37
N GLN A 384 -7.66 -10.00 1.52
CA GLN A 384 -6.50 -9.64 2.34
C GLN A 384 -5.16 -9.81 1.62
N GLU A 385 -4.97 -10.92 0.90
CA GLU A 385 -3.72 -11.19 0.16
C GLU A 385 -3.57 -10.35 -1.10
N THR A 386 -4.68 -9.88 -1.68
CA THR A 386 -4.68 -9.07 -2.90
C THR A 386 -4.77 -7.57 -2.65
N GLN A 387 -4.92 -7.14 -1.38
CA GLN A 387 -4.86 -5.73 -1.02
C GLN A 387 -3.48 -5.15 -1.39
N PRO A 388 -3.43 -4.03 -2.14
CA PRO A 388 -2.19 -3.31 -2.33
C PRO A 388 -1.71 -2.73 -0.99
N SER A 389 -0.41 -2.44 -0.89
CA SER A 389 0.14 -1.78 0.29
C SER A 389 -0.57 -0.45 0.56
N THR A 390 -0.84 -0.19 1.83
CA THR A 390 -1.56 1.00 2.27
C THR A 390 -0.71 2.27 2.07
N PRO A 391 -1.34 3.45 1.95
CA PRO A 391 -0.59 4.71 1.88
C PRO A 391 0.33 4.95 3.09
N ALA A 392 -0.05 4.45 4.27
CA ALA A 392 0.77 4.56 5.48
C ALA A 392 2.05 3.71 5.39
N GLU A 393 1.95 2.47 4.90
CA GLU A 393 3.12 1.60 4.68
C GLU A 393 4.04 2.16 3.60
N LEU A 394 3.49 2.70 2.50
CA LEU A 394 4.27 3.37 1.46
C LEU A 394 4.99 4.60 2.02
N GLN A 395 4.31 5.43 2.83
CA GLN A 395 4.90 6.60 3.45
C GLN A 395 6.02 6.22 4.43
N GLU A 396 5.86 5.14 5.20
CA GLU A 396 6.90 4.63 6.10
C GLU A 396 8.12 4.16 5.31
N ALA A 397 7.92 3.42 4.21
CA ALA A 397 9.00 2.98 3.34
C ALA A 397 9.71 4.16 2.63
N GLU A 398 8.96 5.17 2.19
CA GLU A 398 9.53 6.41 1.65
C GLU A 398 10.35 7.17 2.70
N ALA A 399 9.85 7.25 3.94
CA ALA A 399 10.58 7.87 5.05
C ALA A 399 11.86 7.08 5.40
N ALA A 400 11.85 5.76 5.28
CA ALA A 400 13.03 4.93 5.43
C ALA A 400 14.07 5.21 4.33
N VAL A 401 13.64 5.40 3.07
CA VAL A 401 14.53 5.83 1.98
C VAL A 401 15.14 7.19 2.26
N GLN A 402 14.34 8.18 2.69
CA GLN A 402 14.83 9.52 3.05
C GLN A 402 15.85 9.46 4.20
N THR A 403 15.57 8.66 5.22
CA THR A 403 16.46 8.45 6.36
C THR A 403 17.79 7.82 5.92
N ALA A 404 17.74 6.80 5.06
CA ALA A 404 18.94 6.17 4.51
C ALA A 404 19.76 7.15 3.64
N GLN A 405 19.09 8.01 2.86
CA GLN A 405 19.74 9.06 2.06
C GLN A 405 20.42 10.11 2.95
N ALA A 406 19.79 10.52 4.05
CA ALA A 406 20.42 11.40 5.04
C ALA A 406 21.67 10.72 5.66
N GLY A 407 21.61 9.40 5.88
CA GLY A 407 22.77 8.61 6.29
C GLY A 407 23.94 8.68 5.28
N VAL A 408 23.65 8.60 3.98
CA VAL A 408 24.69 8.79 2.93
C VAL A 408 25.30 10.18 3.00
N GLN A 409 24.48 11.23 3.15
CA GLN A 409 24.97 12.61 3.26
C GLN A 409 25.88 12.79 4.49
N ALA A 410 25.49 12.21 5.63
CA ALA A 410 26.31 12.23 6.85
C ALA A 410 27.64 11.49 6.66
N ALA A 411 27.62 10.30 6.03
CA ALA A 411 28.83 9.54 5.74
C ALA A 411 29.75 10.26 4.73
N GLN A 412 29.18 10.94 3.72
CA GLN A 412 29.93 11.77 2.78
C GLN A 412 30.59 12.96 3.46
N ALA A 413 29.90 13.61 4.40
CA ALA A 413 30.49 14.69 5.20
C ALA A 413 31.65 14.18 6.07
N GLN A 414 31.55 12.98 6.62
CA GLN A 414 32.65 12.34 7.37
C GLN A 414 33.84 11.98 6.46
N LEU A 415 33.58 11.46 5.26
CA LEU A 415 34.62 11.20 4.26
C LEU A 415 35.33 12.49 3.88
N GLN A 416 34.59 13.56 3.59
CA GLN A 416 35.18 14.84 3.24
C GLN A 416 36.00 15.44 4.38
N ALA A 417 35.55 15.29 5.64
CA ALA A 417 36.34 15.70 6.80
C ALA A 417 37.64 14.88 6.91
N ALA A 418 37.60 13.57 6.65
CA ALA A 418 38.79 12.72 6.66
C ALA A 418 39.76 13.08 5.53
N GLU A 419 39.26 13.37 4.32
CA GLU A 419 40.06 13.81 3.17
C GLU A 419 40.72 15.18 3.42
N VAL A 420 40.02 16.13 4.04
CA VAL A 420 40.61 17.42 4.42
C VAL A 420 41.74 17.23 5.43
N ASN A 421 41.54 16.38 6.44
CA ASN A 421 42.59 16.08 7.42
C ASN A 421 43.80 15.37 6.79
N GLU A 422 43.56 14.45 5.86
CA GLU A 422 44.63 13.84 5.06
C GLU A 422 45.39 14.90 4.24
N SER A 423 44.68 15.86 3.63
CA SER A 423 45.33 16.94 2.87
C SER A 423 46.24 17.83 3.71
N TYR A 424 46.00 17.92 5.02
CA TYR A 424 46.85 18.65 5.96
C TYR A 424 48.14 17.92 6.32
N THR A 425 48.35 16.68 5.88
CA THR A 425 49.61 15.93 6.01
C THR A 425 50.65 16.32 4.96
N ILE A 426 50.28 17.19 4.01
CA ILE A 426 51.14 17.67 2.94
C ILE A 426 51.33 19.19 3.10
N LEU A 427 52.56 19.61 3.39
CA LEU A 427 52.89 21.03 3.49
C LEU A 427 53.24 21.57 2.11
N LYS A 428 52.44 22.53 1.63
CA LYS A 428 52.61 23.19 0.33
C LYS A 428 52.99 24.66 0.49
N ALA A 429 53.72 25.21 -0.48
CA ALA A 429 54.01 26.64 -0.53
C ALA A 429 52.73 27.45 -0.78
N PRO A 430 52.38 28.44 0.07
CA PRO A 430 51.19 29.27 -0.12
C PRO A 430 51.40 30.38 -1.17
N VAL A 431 52.65 30.72 -1.47
CA VAL A 431 53.07 31.77 -2.42
C VAL A 431 54.42 31.38 -3.06
N ASP A 432 54.79 32.08 -4.12
CA ASP A 432 56.12 31.96 -4.71
C ASP A 432 57.17 32.61 -3.77
N GLY A 433 58.36 32.01 -3.65
CA GLY A 433 59.43 32.54 -2.81
C GLY A 433 60.68 31.66 -2.76
N ILE A 434 61.63 32.00 -1.89
CA ILE A 434 62.83 31.20 -1.62
C ILE A 434 62.80 30.64 -0.20
N ILE A 435 63.09 29.35 -0.05
CA ILE A 435 63.31 28.75 1.27
C ILE A 435 64.59 29.31 1.87
N THR A 436 64.49 30.10 2.93
CA THR A 436 65.64 30.70 3.61
C THR A 436 66.16 29.86 4.75
N GLN A 437 65.29 29.08 5.39
CA GLN A 437 65.66 28.13 6.43
C GLN A 437 64.78 26.90 6.35
N VAL A 438 65.42 25.75 6.57
CA VAL A 438 64.75 24.50 6.95
C VAL A 438 64.99 24.36 8.45
N ILE A 439 63.92 24.28 9.23
CA ILE A 439 63.97 24.27 10.71
C ILE A 439 63.88 22.84 11.23
N GLU A 440 63.04 22.02 10.59
CA GLU A 440 62.77 20.63 10.95
C GLU A 440 63.05 19.73 9.75
N HIS A 441 63.56 18.52 9.99
CA HIS A 441 64.04 17.60 8.96
C HIS A 441 63.28 16.28 8.97
N VAL A 442 63.53 15.45 7.95
CA VAL A 442 63.03 14.07 7.90
C VAL A 442 63.38 13.32 9.20
N GLY A 443 62.37 12.74 9.83
CA GLY A 443 62.47 12.06 11.13
C GLY A 443 62.01 12.89 12.33
N ASP A 444 61.89 14.22 12.18
CA ASP A 444 61.41 15.09 13.25
C ASP A 444 59.87 15.08 13.34
N THR A 445 59.35 15.26 14.55
CA THR A 445 57.89 15.32 14.80
C THR A 445 57.43 16.77 14.88
N VAL A 446 56.49 17.13 14.01
CA VAL A 446 56.01 18.51 13.86
C VAL A 446 54.52 18.60 14.11
N GLY A 447 54.04 19.74 14.59
CA GLY A 447 52.63 20.00 14.88
C GLY A 447 52.16 21.35 14.31
N PRO A 448 50.90 21.74 14.57
CA PRO A 448 50.29 22.92 13.96
C PRO A 448 50.92 24.26 14.37
N THR A 449 51.75 24.27 15.41
CA THR A 449 52.48 25.48 15.85
C THR A 449 53.98 25.40 15.63
N THR A 450 54.48 24.27 15.11
CA THR A 450 55.91 24.06 14.87
C THR A 450 56.26 24.49 13.46
N PRO A 451 57.07 25.55 13.27
CA PRO A 451 57.47 25.98 11.94
C PRO A 451 58.50 25.00 11.35
N VAL A 452 58.26 24.55 10.12
CA VAL A 452 59.10 23.58 9.40
C VAL A 452 60.04 24.28 8.42
N PHE A 453 59.52 25.26 7.68
CA PHE A 453 60.30 26.06 6.74
C PHE A 453 60.12 27.56 7.01
N THR A 454 61.14 28.35 6.72
CA THR A 454 61.02 29.80 6.59
C THR A 454 61.11 30.15 5.11
N LEU A 455 60.04 30.71 4.56
CA LEU A 455 59.95 31.16 3.17
C LEU A 455 60.15 32.67 3.13
N ASP A 456 61.16 33.14 2.42
CA ASP A 456 61.27 34.56 2.05
C ASP A 456 60.51 34.79 0.75
N MET A 457 59.52 35.68 0.81
CA MET A 457 58.69 36.04 -0.34
C MET A 457 59.46 36.85 -1.39
N GLN A 458 60.71 37.25 -1.11
CA GLN A 458 61.58 38.07 -1.96
C GLN A 458 60.93 39.35 -2.49
N GLN A 459 59.96 39.87 -1.73
CA GLN A 459 59.21 41.05 -2.09
C GLN A 459 59.39 42.10 -0.99
N GLU A 460 60.09 43.18 -1.35
CA GLU A 460 60.11 44.39 -0.55
C GLU A 460 58.68 44.94 -0.48
N HIS A 461 58.30 45.37 0.71
CA HIS A 461 56.96 45.87 0.99
C HIS A 461 57.05 47.14 1.81
N ILE A 462 55.96 47.90 1.82
CA ILE A 462 55.84 49.11 2.64
C ILE A 462 54.98 48.77 3.84
N ASP A 463 55.52 48.98 5.03
CA ASP A 463 54.76 48.99 6.27
C ASP A 463 54.01 50.32 6.36
N LEU A 464 52.68 50.25 6.26
CA LEU A 464 51.76 51.38 6.44
C LEU A 464 51.16 51.31 7.85
N ALA A 465 51.18 52.43 8.56
CA ALA A 465 50.40 52.63 9.76
C ALA A 465 49.10 53.35 9.39
N VAL A 466 47.98 52.64 9.50
CA VAL A 466 46.66 53.12 9.08
C VAL A 466 45.75 53.21 10.30
N SER A 467 45.08 54.35 10.51
CA SER A 467 44.16 54.47 11.65
C SER A 467 42.95 53.54 11.50
N GLU A 468 42.36 53.09 12.60
CA GLU A 468 41.17 52.22 12.58
C GLU A 468 40.02 52.79 11.73
N SER A 469 39.80 54.10 11.81
CA SER A 469 38.79 54.81 11.01
C SER A 469 39.05 54.76 9.49
N GLN A 470 40.32 54.67 9.07
CA GLN A 470 40.73 54.58 7.67
C GLN A 470 40.75 53.13 7.18
N LEU A 471 41.04 52.17 8.07
CA LEU A 471 41.13 50.74 7.77
C LEU A 471 39.83 50.19 7.16
N ASN A 472 38.67 50.70 7.60
CA ASN A 472 37.36 50.31 7.08
C ASN A 472 37.19 50.50 5.57
N TYR A 473 37.98 51.39 4.96
CA TYR A 473 37.86 51.74 3.55
C TYR A 473 38.90 51.06 2.67
N ILE A 474 39.90 50.41 3.27
CA ILE A 474 41.05 49.83 2.58
C ILE A 474 40.84 48.34 2.37
N GLN A 475 41.09 47.86 1.16
CA GLN A 475 40.99 46.45 0.78
C GLN A 475 42.32 45.93 0.23
N THR A 476 42.52 44.61 0.34
CA THR A 476 43.60 43.93 -0.39
C THR A 476 43.38 44.12 -1.88
N GLY A 477 44.39 44.64 -2.59
CA GLY A 477 44.35 45.00 -4.01
C GLY A 477 44.33 46.51 -4.29
N ASP A 478 44.06 47.37 -3.30
CA ASP A 478 44.08 48.83 -3.50
C ASP A 478 45.46 49.32 -3.96
N SER A 479 45.49 50.23 -4.94
CA SER A 479 46.73 50.74 -5.52
C SER A 479 47.32 51.85 -4.66
N ILE A 480 48.65 51.90 -4.57
CA ILE A 480 49.37 52.92 -3.81
C ILE A 480 50.39 53.66 -4.67
N ASP A 481 50.56 54.94 -4.38
CA ASP A 481 51.66 55.77 -4.86
C ASP A 481 52.54 56.16 -3.67
N PHE A 482 53.83 55.83 -3.72
CA PHE A 482 54.80 56.11 -2.67
C PHE A 482 55.84 57.13 -3.12
N GLN A 483 56.09 58.15 -2.30
CA GLN A 483 57.06 59.21 -2.56
C GLN A 483 57.97 59.39 -1.34
N VAL A 484 59.28 59.30 -1.57
CA VAL A 484 60.32 59.51 -0.55
C VAL A 484 61.04 60.84 -0.79
N PRO A 485 61.32 61.65 0.24
CA PRO A 485 62.05 62.91 0.10
C PRO A 485 63.44 62.76 -0.53
N GLU A 486 64.11 61.62 -0.31
CA GLU A 486 65.46 61.30 -0.77
C GLU A 486 65.53 61.06 -2.29
N VAL A 487 64.40 60.84 -2.95
CA VAL A 487 64.29 60.70 -4.41
C VAL A 487 63.26 61.69 -4.96
N PRO A 488 63.57 63.01 -4.99
CA PRO A 488 62.62 64.04 -5.40
C PRO A 488 62.09 63.81 -6.83
N GLY A 489 60.78 63.96 -7.00
CA GLY A 489 60.12 63.92 -8.31
C GLY A 489 59.86 62.50 -8.87
N LYS A 490 60.13 61.43 -8.10
CA LYS A 490 59.78 60.06 -8.49
C LYS A 490 58.71 59.46 -7.57
N THR A 491 57.72 58.82 -8.20
CA THR A 491 56.66 58.06 -7.52
C THR A 491 56.86 56.57 -7.79
N PHE A 492 56.84 55.77 -6.73
CA PHE A 492 56.89 54.31 -6.79
C PHE A 492 55.48 53.75 -6.65
N LYS A 493 55.08 52.83 -7.53
CA LYS A 493 53.74 52.25 -7.54
C LYS A 493 53.71 50.90 -6.84
N GLY A 494 52.56 50.56 -6.27
CA GLY A 494 52.38 49.35 -5.48
C GLY A 494 50.92 48.99 -5.26
N GLN A 495 50.66 47.89 -4.55
CA GLN A 495 49.30 47.47 -4.16
C GLN A 495 49.28 46.85 -2.77
N ILE A 496 48.20 47.05 -2.03
CA ILE A 496 48.01 46.43 -0.70
C ILE A 496 47.83 44.92 -0.86
N PHE A 497 48.64 44.10 -0.19
CA PHE A 497 48.52 42.62 -0.27
C PHE A 497 48.23 41.96 1.08
N LYS A 498 48.41 42.67 2.20
CA LYS A 498 48.12 42.12 3.53
C LYS A 498 47.68 43.19 4.52
N ILE A 499 46.63 42.89 5.28
CA ILE A 499 46.17 43.70 6.40
C ILE A 499 46.29 42.84 7.66
N TYR A 500 47.03 43.29 8.68
CA TYR A 500 47.11 42.59 9.96
C TYR A 500 45.88 42.89 10.82
N PRO A 501 45.22 41.89 11.42
CA PRO A 501 44.01 42.10 12.23
C PRO A 501 44.29 42.62 13.64
N THR A 502 45.56 42.84 14.01
CA THR A 502 45.98 43.29 15.34
C THR A 502 46.60 44.69 15.30
N PRO A 503 46.23 45.59 16.23
CA PRO A 503 46.79 46.94 16.29
C PRO A 503 48.27 46.94 16.69
N ILE A 504 49.01 47.96 16.26
CA ILE A 504 50.43 48.15 16.60
C ILE A 504 50.54 48.57 18.08
N THR A 505 51.35 47.87 18.87
CA THR A 505 51.43 48.07 20.33
C THR A 505 52.13 49.39 20.67
N GLY A 506 51.45 50.28 21.42
CA GLY A 506 52.07 51.50 21.96
C GLY A 506 51.20 52.77 21.95
N ASN A 507 50.16 52.86 21.09
CA ASN A 507 49.22 54.00 21.04
C ASN A 507 47.84 53.64 20.43
N GLY A 508 47.37 52.39 20.58
CA GLY A 508 45.96 51.98 20.54
C GLY A 508 45.14 52.09 19.24
N ASN A 509 45.50 52.93 18.26
CA ASN A 509 44.55 53.33 17.20
C ASN A 509 45.04 53.09 15.75
N GLU A 510 46.18 52.40 15.55
CA GLU A 510 46.76 52.15 14.23
C GLU A 510 46.97 50.66 13.96
N TYR A 511 46.68 50.25 12.72
CA TYR A 511 46.84 48.89 12.21
C TYR A 511 47.94 48.83 11.17
N LYS A 512 48.65 47.69 11.17
CA LYS A 512 49.71 47.42 10.21
C LYS A 512 49.12 46.92 8.89
N VAL A 513 49.37 47.64 7.80
CA VAL A 513 48.99 47.25 6.44
C VAL A 513 50.25 47.13 5.59
N LEU A 514 50.39 46.05 4.82
CA LEU A 514 51.51 45.84 3.90
C LEU A 514 51.07 46.11 2.47
N ALA A 515 51.87 46.91 1.77
CA ALA A 515 51.74 47.13 0.34
C ALA A 515 52.99 46.68 -0.40
N SER A 516 52.81 46.08 -1.57
CA SER A 516 53.90 45.76 -2.49
C SER A 516 54.47 47.05 -3.04
N ILE A 517 55.73 47.02 -3.43
CA ILE A 517 56.35 48.16 -4.10
C ILE A 517 57.27 47.66 -5.20
N ASP A 518 57.21 48.31 -6.37
CA ASP A 518 58.13 48.04 -7.46
C ASP A 518 59.50 48.66 -7.14
N THR A 519 60.47 47.82 -6.82
CA THR A 519 61.83 48.21 -6.45
C THR A 519 62.86 48.00 -7.56
N SER A 520 62.39 47.93 -8.81
CA SER A 520 63.25 47.91 -10.02
C SER A 520 64.25 49.07 -10.08
N ASP A 521 63.98 50.18 -9.39
CA ASP A 521 64.89 51.31 -9.26
C ASP A 521 65.66 51.28 -7.93
N LYS A 522 66.97 51.02 -8.04
CA LYS A 522 67.93 50.90 -6.92
C LYS A 522 68.08 52.14 -6.04
N ARG A 523 67.43 53.27 -6.37
CA ARG A 523 67.41 54.47 -5.52
C ARG A 523 66.46 54.35 -4.34
N LEU A 524 65.55 53.37 -4.35
CA LEU A 524 64.72 53.05 -3.19
C LEU A 524 65.42 51.97 -2.36
N SER A 525 65.63 52.25 -1.07
CA SER A 525 66.30 51.32 -0.15
C SER A 525 65.43 51.03 1.07
N PRO A 526 65.53 49.81 1.66
CA PRO A 526 64.88 49.50 2.92
C PRO A 526 65.23 50.51 4.02
N GLY A 527 64.23 50.88 4.82
CA GLY A 527 64.33 51.88 5.88
C GLY A 527 63.97 53.30 5.47
N MET A 528 63.80 53.59 4.18
CA MET A 528 63.27 54.88 3.72
C MET A 528 61.80 55.04 4.14
N THR A 529 61.47 56.19 4.70
CA THR A 529 60.10 56.57 5.06
C THR A 529 59.61 57.65 4.11
N GLY A 530 58.37 57.51 3.64
CA GLY A 530 57.80 58.43 2.68
C GLY A 530 56.28 58.52 2.81
N ASN A 531 55.71 59.44 2.06
CA ASN A 531 54.27 59.60 1.98
C ASN A 531 53.71 58.54 1.02
N VAL A 532 52.72 57.78 1.51
CA VAL A 532 51.97 56.81 0.73
C VAL A 532 50.57 57.36 0.52
N THR A 533 50.22 57.53 -0.74
CA THR A 533 48.86 57.83 -1.17
C THR A 533 48.20 56.52 -1.59
N ILE A 534 47.26 56.05 -0.77
CA ILE A 534 46.42 54.89 -1.09
C ILE A 534 45.26 55.40 -1.95
N HIS A 535 45.15 54.86 -3.16
CA HIS A 535 44.03 55.07 -4.06
C HIS A 535 43.00 53.98 -3.79
N LEU A 536 41.92 54.36 -3.12
CA LEU A 536 40.82 53.44 -2.87
C LEU A 536 40.21 53.05 -4.21
N GLY A 537 40.08 51.75 -4.48
CA GLY A 537 39.61 51.22 -5.77
C GLY A 537 38.19 51.64 -6.18
N SER A 538 37.49 52.34 -5.29
CA SER A 538 36.17 52.89 -5.53
C SER A 538 36.24 54.39 -5.85
N SER A 539 36.09 54.74 -7.13
CA SER A 539 35.70 56.12 -7.50
C SER A 539 34.31 56.38 -6.92
N VAL A 540 34.22 57.09 -5.80
CA VAL A 540 32.93 57.50 -5.27
C VAL A 540 32.50 58.72 -6.05
N ARG A 541 31.51 58.53 -6.92
CA ARG A 541 30.77 59.61 -7.56
C ARG A 541 30.31 60.58 -6.49
N SER A 542 30.85 61.79 -6.51
CA SER A 542 30.65 62.78 -5.46
C SER A 542 30.24 64.11 -6.08
N LEU A 543 29.17 64.68 -5.54
CA LEU A 543 28.74 66.02 -5.90
C LEU A 543 29.73 67.03 -5.33
N VAL A 544 30.25 67.92 -6.16
CA VAL A 544 31.14 69.00 -5.74
C VAL A 544 30.54 70.35 -6.12
N ILE A 545 30.75 71.34 -5.27
CA ILE A 545 30.37 72.73 -5.51
C ILE A 545 31.57 73.64 -5.23
N PRO A 546 31.68 74.81 -5.87
CA PRO A 546 32.69 75.79 -5.50
C PRO A 546 32.57 76.13 -4.02
N SER A 547 33.69 76.21 -3.29
CA SER A 547 33.66 76.52 -1.85
C SER A 547 33.03 77.89 -1.58
N THR A 548 33.09 78.79 -2.57
CA THR A 548 32.43 80.12 -2.57
C THR A 548 30.91 80.06 -2.73
N ALA A 549 30.34 78.92 -3.09
CA ALA A 549 28.90 78.69 -3.18
C ALA A 549 28.23 78.57 -1.81
N ILE A 550 28.97 78.07 -0.83
CA ILE A 550 28.45 77.76 0.50
C ILE A 550 28.13 79.05 1.26
N GLN A 551 26.97 79.07 1.89
CA GLN A 551 26.50 80.12 2.78
C GLN A 551 26.12 79.49 4.11
N ASN A 552 26.24 80.27 5.18
CA ASN A 552 25.73 79.87 6.49
C ASN A 552 24.44 80.67 6.75
N TYR A 553 23.33 79.97 6.91
CA TYR A 553 22.04 80.56 7.22
C TYR A 553 21.41 79.82 8.40
N ASP A 554 21.02 80.57 9.43
CA ASP A 554 20.40 80.07 10.66
C ASP A 554 21.15 78.87 11.30
N GLY A 555 22.49 78.92 11.26
CA GLY A 555 23.36 77.86 11.80
C GLY A 555 23.54 76.64 10.88
N HIS A 556 22.90 76.62 9.71
CA HIS A 556 23.04 75.58 8.70
C HIS A 556 23.90 76.05 7.53
N GLN A 557 24.89 75.24 7.15
CA GLN A 557 25.66 75.44 5.92
C GLN A 557 24.87 74.92 4.71
N GLY A 558 24.77 75.70 3.65
CA GLY A 558 23.97 75.34 2.48
C GLY A 558 24.27 76.19 1.23
N VAL A 559 23.52 75.97 0.16
CA VAL A 559 23.63 76.75 -1.09
C VAL A 559 22.26 77.18 -1.61
N TYR A 560 22.22 78.19 -2.48
CA TYR A 560 21.01 78.58 -3.19
C TYR A 560 20.86 77.79 -4.49
N VAL A 561 19.71 77.13 -4.70
CA VAL A 561 19.39 76.33 -5.88
C VAL A 561 18.17 76.89 -6.62
N ILE A 562 18.16 76.75 -7.96
CA ILE A 562 16.99 77.05 -8.80
C ILE A 562 16.13 75.78 -8.91
N ALA A 563 14.86 75.83 -8.48
CA ALA A 563 13.93 74.69 -8.56
C ALA A 563 12.64 75.05 -9.32
N SER A 564 12.11 74.11 -10.10
CA SER A 564 10.81 74.27 -10.76
C SER A 564 9.65 74.06 -9.77
N LYS A 565 8.52 74.74 -9.95
CA LYS A 565 7.37 74.75 -9.01
C LYS A 565 6.79 73.35 -8.67
N GLN A 566 7.12 72.31 -9.44
CA GLN A 566 6.71 70.93 -9.18
C GLN A 566 7.70 70.15 -8.29
N GLU A 567 8.97 70.55 -8.20
CA GLU A 567 10.00 69.87 -7.37
C GLU A 567 10.02 70.38 -5.93
N ALA A 568 9.55 71.61 -5.67
CA ALA A 568 9.52 72.23 -4.35
C ALA A 568 8.59 71.55 -3.31
N LYS A 569 7.81 70.52 -3.71
CA LYS A 569 6.94 69.76 -2.80
C LYS A 569 7.57 68.48 -2.24
N ALA A 570 8.80 68.15 -2.61
CA ALA A 570 9.51 66.99 -2.10
C ALA A 570 10.78 67.43 -1.36
N GLU A 571 10.78 67.20 -0.04
CA GLU A 571 11.92 67.24 0.89
C GLU A 571 12.28 68.65 1.45
N HIS A 572 12.66 68.67 2.73
CA HIS A 572 12.83 69.85 3.61
C HIS A 572 13.60 71.04 3.00
N PHE A 573 12.93 72.17 2.76
CA PHE A 573 13.55 73.46 2.45
C PHE A 573 12.99 74.55 3.37
N ILE A 574 13.89 75.28 4.05
CA ILE A 574 13.55 76.30 5.06
C ILE A 574 13.12 77.59 4.34
N ALA A 575 11.92 78.10 4.67
CA ALA A 575 11.50 79.42 4.24
C ALA A 575 12.34 80.49 4.97
N VAL A 576 12.97 81.39 4.20
CA VAL A 576 13.95 82.37 4.70
C VAL A 576 13.22 83.64 5.12
N ASP A 577 13.30 84.02 6.41
CA ASP A 577 12.81 85.32 6.90
C ASP A 577 13.85 86.43 6.64
N ASN A 578 13.39 87.52 6.02
CA ASN A 578 14.08 88.81 5.79
C ASN A 578 15.26 88.89 4.79
N VAL A 579 15.33 88.00 3.79
CA VAL A 579 16.10 88.23 2.55
C VAL A 579 15.17 88.02 1.36
N THR A 580 15.03 89.00 0.46
CA THR A 580 14.17 88.87 -0.73
C THR A 580 14.87 87.96 -1.76
N ILE A 581 14.50 86.68 -1.78
CA ILE A 581 15.01 85.70 -2.73
C ILE A 581 14.13 85.73 -4.00
N PRO A 582 14.71 85.70 -5.22
CA PRO A 582 13.98 85.54 -6.47
C PRO A 582 12.98 84.38 -6.46
N SER A 583 11.78 84.58 -7.03
CA SER A 583 10.80 83.49 -7.19
C SER A 583 11.41 82.34 -7.99
N GLY A 584 11.45 81.13 -7.42
CA GLY A 584 12.08 79.94 -8.01
C GLY A 584 13.49 79.60 -7.49
N VAL A 585 14.02 80.36 -6.53
CA VAL A 585 15.30 80.07 -5.86
C VAL A 585 15.06 79.72 -4.39
N TYR A 586 15.77 78.73 -3.85
CA TYR A 586 15.60 78.21 -2.50
C TYR A 586 16.95 77.91 -1.83
N PHE A 587 17.03 78.00 -0.50
CA PHE A 587 18.22 77.59 0.26
C PHE A 587 18.15 76.08 0.57
N ALA A 588 19.12 75.33 0.06
CA ALA A 588 19.29 73.90 0.30
C ALA A 588 20.37 73.69 1.38
N PRO A 589 20.03 73.20 2.58
CA PRO A 589 21.03 72.85 3.60
C PRO A 589 21.83 71.63 3.12
N LEU A 590 23.14 71.65 3.34
CA LEU A 590 24.06 70.62 2.88
C LEU A 590 24.76 69.92 4.03
N VAL A 591 25.00 68.62 3.86
CA VAL A 591 26.02 67.89 4.63
C VAL A 591 27.30 67.93 3.80
N LEU A 592 28.29 68.69 4.28
CA LEU A 592 29.55 68.85 3.58
C LEU A 592 30.51 67.69 3.90
N GLY A 593 31.23 67.24 2.89
CA GLY A 593 32.34 66.30 2.98
C GLY A 593 33.67 67.03 3.01
N VAL A 594 34.66 66.50 2.30
CA VAL A 594 36.00 67.11 2.22
C VAL A 594 35.92 68.53 1.63
N MET A 595 36.32 69.53 2.41
CA MET A 595 36.42 70.93 1.97
C MET A 595 37.80 71.17 1.34
N GLY A 596 37.82 71.48 0.04
CA GLY A 596 39.03 71.90 -0.68
C GLY A 596 39.12 73.42 -0.81
N ASN A 597 40.29 73.90 -1.25
CA ASN A 597 40.55 75.34 -1.42
C ASN A 597 39.65 76.01 -2.46
N GLU A 598 39.24 75.28 -3.51
CA GLU A 598 38.37 75.79 -4.57
C GLU A 598 36.99 75.12 -4.60
N ASN A 599 36.91 73.83 -4.26
CA ASN A 599 35.67 73.06 -4.29
C ASN A 599 35.46 72.28 -2.98
N THR A 600 34.20 72.13 -2.57
CA THR A 600 33.78 71.34 -1.41
C THR A 600 32.91 70.18 -1.86
N GLN A 601 33.18 69.00 -1.31
CA GLN A 601 32.37 67.80 -1.52
C GLN A 601 31.03 67.92 -0.76
N VAL A 602 29.95 67.46 -1.38
CA VAL A 602 28.60 67.41 -0.79
C VAL A 602 28.21 65.95 -0.60
N LEU A 603 27.97 65.56 0.65
CA LEU A 603 27.56 64.20 1.03
C LEU A 603 26.03 64.03 1.00
N ALA A 604 25.27 65.10 1.26
CA ALA A 604 23.82 65.12 1.16
C ALA A 604 23.28 66.55 0.95
N GLY A 605 22.09 66.67 0.36
CA GLY A 605 21.37 67.94 0.18
C GLY A 605 21.30 68.48 -1.25
N LEU A 606 22.01 67.85 -2.21
CA LEU A 606 21.94 68.15 -3.65
C LEU A 606 21.85 66.86 -4.48
N LYS A 607 21.46 67.02 -5.74
CA LYS A 607 21.47 66.00 -6.78
C LYS A 607 22.34 66.46 -7.95
N SER A 608 22.83 65.49 -8.73
CA SER A 608 23.54 65.78 -9.99
C SER A 608 22.66 66.58 -10.93
N GLY A 609 23.18 67.66 -11.49
CA GLY A 609 22.45 68.54 -12.40
C GLY A 609 21.67 69.67 -11.72
N ASP A 610 21.65 69.72 -10.39
CA ASP A 610 21.09 70.86 -9.65
C ASP A 610 21.81 72.16 -10.06
N LYS A 611 21.05 73.24 -10.19
CA LYS A 611 21.55 74.55 -10.60
C LYS A 611 21.81 75.39 -9.35
N VAL A 612 23.06 75.41 -8.90
CA VAL A 612 23.51 76.18 -7.74
C VAL A 612 23.91 77.59 -8.18
N LEU A 613 23.45 78.60 -7.47
CA LEU A 613 23.80 80.00 -7.78
C LEU A 613 25.20 80.37 -7.26
N ILE A 614 26.03 80.87 -8.16
CA ILE A 614 27.36 81.38 -7.87
C ILE A 614 27.45 82.87 -8.25
N GLY A 615 28.00 83.73 -7.37
CA GLY A 615 28.14 85.17 -7.64
C GLY A 615 27.10 86.09 -6.96
N GLU A 616 26.89 87.29 -7.51
CA GLU A 616 26.04 88.37 -6.95
C GLU A 616 24.53 88.13 -7.18
N ALA A 617 24.16 87.24 -8.10
CA ALA A 617 22.78 86.87 -8.41
C ALA A 617 22.03 86.18 -7.26
N ARG A 618 22.73 85.88 -6.15
CA ARG A 618 22.15 85.44 -4.88
C ARG A 618 21.29 86.53 -4.20
N PHE A 619 21.36 87.80 -4.64
CA PHE A 619 20.81 88.94 -3.90
C PHE A 619 19.93 89.94 -4.72
N TYR A 620 19.43 89.62 -5.93
CA TYR A 620 18.67 90.60 -6.72
C TYR A 620 17.18 90.77 -6.33
N THR A 621 16.76 92.03 -6.16
CA THR A 621 15.37 92.52 -6.09
C THR A 621 14.94 93.19 -7.40
N GLN A 622 13.70 92.96 -7.84
CA GLN A 622 13.11 93.65 -8.99
C GLN A 622 12.74 95.09 -8.58
N SER A 623 13.49 96.08 -9.06
CA SER A 623 13.25 97.52 -8.85
C SER A 623 12.57 98.12 -10.08
N ASN A 624 11.43 98.80 -9.87
CA ASN A 624 10.77 99.79 -10.74
C ASN A 624 10.76 99.56 -12.27
N ALA A 625 9.61 99.18 -12.83
CA ALA A 625 9.28 99.42 -14.26
C ALA A 625 7.75 99.44 -14.49
N ASP A 626 7.18 100.65 -14.46
CA ASP A 626 5.97 101.17 -15.13
C ASP A 626 5.89 102.64 -14.64
N ASN A 627 6.12 103.73 -15.39
CA ASN A 627 5.97 104.08 -16.81
C ASN A 627 6.20 103.04 -17.91
#